data_AF-A0A2S9FQM3-F1
#
_entry.id   AF-A0A2S9FQM3-F1
#
_cell.length_a   1.000
_cell.length_b   1.000
_cell.length_c   1.000
_cell.angle_alpha   90.00
_cell.angle_beta   90.00
_cell.angle_gamma   90.00
#
_symmetry.space_group_name_H-M   'P 1'
#
loop_
_entity.id
_entity.type
_entity.pdbx_description
1 polymer ?
#
loop_
_entity_poly.entity_id
_entity_poly.type
_entity_poly.pdbx_seq_one_letter_code
_entity_poly.pdbx_strand_id
1 'polypeptide(L)'
;ARCTRFSEQIAGDPFIDLLERGARQQVGIAPGEPFQSYFSGNTVQICPVGALTGTAYRFRARPFDLVSSPSACEHCASGCAQRTDHRRGKVLRRLAGDDPE
;
A
#
# COMPACT_ATOMS: atom_id res chain seq x y z
N ALA A 1 -13.54 4.50 5.18
CA ALA A 1 -12.87 3.23 4.81
C ALA A 1 -11.50 3.14 5.50
N ARG A 2 -10.74 2.03 5.41
CA ARG A 2 -9.37 1.97 5.99
C ARG A 2 -8.39 2.91 5.27
N CYS A 3 -8.42 2.89 3.94
CA CYS A 3 -7.57 3.71 3.08
C CYS A 3 -7.82 5.22 3.26
N THR A 4 -9.08 5.67 3.33
CA THR A 4 -9.40 7.10 3.51
C THR A 4 -8.90 7.63 4.87
N ARG A 5 -9.08 6.86 5.95
CA ARG A 5 -8.54 7.21 7.28
C ARG A 5 -7.01 7.22 7.30
N PHE A 6 -6.36 6.27 6.63
CA PHE A 6 -4.90 6.26 6.52
C PHE A 6 -4.38 7.50 5.79
N SER A 7 -5.02 7.88 4.68
CA SER A 7 -4.68 9.06 3.90
C SER A 7 -4.77 10.34 4.75
N GLU A 8 -5.86 10.49 5.50
CA GLU A 8 -6.12 11.68 6.32
C GLU A 8 -5.25 11.73 7.59
N GLN A 9 -5.14 10.63 8.33
CA GLN A 9 -4.59 10.64 9.69
C GLN A 9 -3.10 10.30 9.75
N ILE A 10 -2.60 9.49 8.81
CA ILE A 10 -1.22 8.99 8.84
C ILE A 10 -0.37 9.62 7.75
N ALA A 11 -0.86 9.59 6.51
CA ALA A 11 -0.14 10.21 5.40
C ALA A 11 -0.21 11.74 5.45
N GLY A 12 -1.28 12.31 6.03
CA GLY A 12 -1.54 13.76 6.03
C GLY A 12 -1.95 14.32 4.68
N ASP A 13 -2.21 13.44 3.71
CA ASP A 13 -2.50 13.75 2.31
C ASP A 13 -3.92 13.25 1.98
N PRO A 14 -4.98 14.06 2.12
CA PRO A 14 -6.37 13.62 1.95
C PRO A 14 -6.79 13.48 0.48
N PHE A 15 -6.00 12.75 -0.32
CA PHE A 15 -6.24 12.57 -1.75
C PHE A 15 -7.32 11.54 -2.09
N ILE A 16 -7.76 10.72 -1.14
CA ILE A 16 -8.85 9.76 -1.33
C ILE A 16 -9.92 9.91 -0.27
N ASP A 17 -11.17 9.91 -0.70
CA ASP A 17 -12.32 10.09 0.20
C ASP A 17 -13.52 9.22 -0.23
N LEU A 18 -14.53 9.17 0.63
CA LEU A 18 -15.82 8.54 0.38
C LEU A 18 -16.75 9.55 -0.30
N LEU A 19 -16.93 9.37 -1.59
CA LEU A 19 -17.88 10.10 -2.42
C LEU A 19 -19.26 9.45 -2.33
N GLU A 20 -20.29 10.24 -2.68
CA GLU A 20 -21.70 9.82 -2.66
C GLU A 20 -22.21 9.40 -1.27
N ARG A 21 -23.44 8.88 -1.19
CA ARG A 21 -24.08 8.43 0.06
C ARG A 21 -24.86 7.13 -0.12
N GLY A 22 -25.02 6.39 0.98
CA GLY A 22 -25.78 5.14 1.03
C GLY A 22 -25.17 4.05 0.16
N ALA A 23 -26.01 3.30 -0.56
CA ALA A 23 -25.55 2.21 -1.43
C ALA A 23 -24.66 2.65 -2.61
N ARG A 24 -24.65 3.94 -2.94
CA ARG A 24 -23.82 4.50 -4.03
C ARG A 24 -22.46 5.02 -3.55
N GLN A 25 -22.18 4.88 -2.26
CA GLN A 25 -20.94 5.37 -1.65
C GLN A 25 -19.72 4.67 -2.26
N GLN A 26 -18.74 5.46 -2.69
CA GLN A 26 -17.58 4.98 -3.42
C GLN A 26 -16.31 5.62 -2.88
N VAL A 27 -15.23 4.85 -2.84
CA VAL A 27 -13.90 5.43 -2.60
C VAL A 27 -13.42 6.03 -3.90
N GLY A 28 -13.20 7.35 -3.91
CA GLY A 28 -12.74 8.10 -5.07
C GLY A 28 -11.57 9.01 -4.74
N ILE A 29 -11.01 9.64 -5.76
CA ILE A 29 -9.96 10.65 -5.61
C ILE A 29 -10.64 11.98 -5.27
N ALA A 30 -10.03 12.76 -4.38
CA ALA A 30 -10.50 14.09 -4.04
C ALA A 30 -10.51 15.02 -5.29
N PRO A 31 -11.43 15.99 -5.39
CA PRO A 31 -11.50 16.87 -6.55
C PRO A 31 -10.24 17.73 -6.67
N GLY A 32 -9.66 17.78 -7.87
CA GLY A 32 -8.62 18.75 -8.24
C GLY A 32 -7.20 18.20 -8.36
N GLU A 33 -6.87 17.05 -7.76
CA GLU A 33 -5.50 16.51 -7.79
C GLU A 33 -5.46 14.98 -7.92
N PRO A 34 -4.45 14.42 -8.64
CA PRO A 34 -4.27 12.97 -8.70
C PRO A 34 -3.82 12.40 -7.35
N PHE A 35 -4.08 11.12 -7.13
CA PHE A 35 -3.59 10.41 -5.94
C PHE A 35 -2.05 10.25 -5.98
N GLN A 36 -1.34 11.22 -5.41
CA GLN A 36 0.13 11.28 -5.37
C GLN A 36 0.64 11.51 -3.94
N SER A 37 0.45 10.52 -3.06
CA SER A 37 1.06 10.53 -1.73
C SER A 37 2.38 9.76 -1.72
N TYR A 38 3.37 10.28 -0.97
CA TYR A 38 4.62 9.59 -0.67
C TYR A 38 4.37 8.20 -0.04
N PHE A 39 3.32 8.08 0.78
CA PHE A 39 2.94 6.84 1.47
C PHE A 39 1.85 6.04 0.74
N SER A 40 1.61 6.31 -0.54
CA SER A 40 0.58 5.65 -1.36
C SER A 40 0.69 4.11 -1.39
N GLY A 41 1.90 3.56 -1.25
CA GLY A 41 2.12 2.11 -1.14
C GLY A 41 1.51 1.48 0.11
N ASN A 42 1.47 2.21 1.22
CA ASN A 42 0.88 1.72 2.48
C ASN A 42 -0.66 1.67 2.37
N THR A 43 -1.27 2.56 1.57
CA THR A 43 -2.68 2.52 1.23
C THR A 43 -3.07 1.23 0.48
N VAL A 44 -2.15 0.68 -0.34
CA VAL A 44 -2.33 -0.63 -0.96
C VAL A 44 -2.26 -1.75 0.09
N GLN A 45 -1.28 -1.70 0.99
CA GLN A 45 -1.07 -2.74 2.00
C GLN A 45 -2.22 -2.84 3.02
N ILE A 46 -2.83 -1.72 3.42
CA ILE A 46 -3.95 -1.70 4.38
C ILE A 46 -5.30 -2.14 3.76
N CYS A 47 -5.37 -2.29 2.43
CA CYS A 47 -6.61 -2.64 1.73
C CYS A 47 -6.95 -4.13 1.92
N PRO A 48 -8.10 -4.48 2.53
CA PRO A 48 -8.43 -5.87 2.85
C PRO A 48 -8.92 -6.70 1.65
N VAL A 49 -9.38 -6.05 0.58
CA VAL A 49 -10.18 -6.70 -0.50
C VAL A 49 -9.53 -6.65 -1.88
N GLY A 50 -8.29 -6.19 -2.01
CA GLY A 50 -7.61 -6.07 -3.31
C GLY A 50 -8.23 -5.03 -4.25
N ALA A 51 -9.05 -4.10 -3.74
CA ALA A 51 -9.55 -2.96 -4.52
C ALA A 51 -8.39 -2.02 -4.91
N LEU A 52 -7.40 -1.89 -4.03
CA LEU A 52 -6.15 -1.17 -4.29
C LEU A 52 -5.02 -2.19 -4.36
N THR A 53 -4.31 -2.22 -5.49
CA THR A 53 -3.21 -3.16 -5.74
C THR A 53 -2.02 -2.41 -6.33
N GLY A 54 -0.80 -2.79 -5.95
CA GLY A 54 0.41 -2.17 -6.50
C GLY A 54 0.58 -2.47 -7.99
N THR A 55 0.60 -1.44 -8.82
CA THR A 55 0.69 -1.54 -10.29
C THR A 55 1.91 -2.35 -10.74
N ALA A 56 3.07 -2.17 -10.09
CA ALA A 56 4.30 -2.89 -10.41
C ALA A 56 4.22 -4.41 -10.14
N TYR A 57 3.45 -4.83 -9.13
CA TYR A 57 3.31 -6.22 -8.70
C TYR A 57 2.09 -6.92 -9.33
N ARG A 58 1.12 -6.15 -9.83
CA ARG A 58 -0.13 -6.65 -10.38
C ARG A 58 0.14 -7.75 -11.42
N PHE A 59 -0.44 -8.94 -11.17
CA PHE A 59 -0.34 -10.14 -12.00
C PHE A 59 1.08 -10.73 -12.19
N ARG A 60 2.07 -10.35 -11.37
CA ARG A 60 3.42 -10.92 -11.44
C ARG A 60 3.55 -12.29 -10.73
N ALA A 61 2.83 -12.49 -9.63
CA ALA A 61 2.83 -13.74 -8.86
C ALA A 61 1.60 -13.83 -7.92
N ARG A 62 1.41 -14.99 -7.29
CA ARG A 62 0.46 -15.19 -6.18
C ARG A 62 1.18 -15.21 -4.83
N PRO A 63 0.53 -14.85 -3.72
CA PRO A 63 1.17 -14.82 -2.40
C PRO A 63 1.82 -16.15 -1.99
N PHE A 64 1.20 -17.29 -2.31
CA PHE A 64 1.73 -18.62 -2.01
C PHE A 64 2.89 -19.06 -2.92
N ASP A 65 3.16 -18.34 -4.01
CA ASP A 65 4.31 -18.62 -4.89
C ASP A 65 5.61 -17.97 -4.37
N LEU A 66 5.53 -17.15 -3.32
CA LEU A 66 6.62 -16.28 -2.86
C LEU A 66 7.25 -16.83 -1.60
N VAL A 67 8.58 -16.69 -1.55
CA VAL A 67 9.32 -16.79 -0.29
C VAL A 67 9.44 -15.39 0.27
N SER A 68 9.00 -15.22 1.52
CA SER A 68 9.02 -13.95 2.23
C SER A 68 10.16 -13.98 3.26
N SER A 69 11.05 -12.99 3.22
CA SER A 69 12.14 -12.84 4.19
C SER A 69 12.10 -11.46 4.84
N PRO A 70 12.31 -11.35 6.17
CA PRO A 70 12.53 -10.06 6.83
C PRO A 70 13.76 -9.36 6.25
N SER A 71 13.71 -8.04 6.12
CA SER A 71 14.78 -7.18 5.59
C SER A 71 14.66 -5.75 6.14
N ALA A 72 15.65 -4.91 5.88
CA ALA A 72 15.61 -3.48 6.20
C ALA A 72 15.58 -2.62 4.92
N CYS A 73 14.99 -1.44 5.00
CA CYS A 73 14.92 -0.48 3.89
C CYS A 73 16.30 0.08 3.54
N GLU A 74 16.70 -0.06 2.28
CA GLU A 74 17.95 0.51 1.73
C GLU A 74 17.78 1.92 1.13
N HIS A 75 16.55 2.43 1.09
CA HIS A 75 16.21 3.68 0.38
C HIS A 75 16.25 4.93 1.27
N CYS A 76 16.23 4.77 2.60
CA CYS A 76 16.28 5.87 3.54
C CYS A 76 17.12 5.52 4.77
N ALA A 77 17.65 6.54 5.45
CA ALA A 77 18.47 6.37 6.65
C ALA A 77 17.68 5.82 7.86
N SER A 78 16.35 5.79 7.79
CA SER A 78 15.48 5.27 8.85
C SER A 78 15.56 3.75 8.99
N GLY A 79 16.11 3.03 8.01
CA GLY A 79 16.31 1.58 8.11
C GLY A 79 15.02 0.80 8.36
N CYS A 80 13.87 1.27 7.83
CA CYS A 80 12.55 0.74 8.16
C CYS A 80 12.48 -0.79 7.99
N ALA A 81 11.85 -1.47 8.94
CA ALA A 81 11.58 -2.89 8.84
C ALA A 81 10.69 -3.20 7.63
N GLN A 82 11.11 -4.18 6.83
CA GLN A 82 10.47 -4.55 5.58
C GLN A 82 10.38 -6.07 5.44
N ARG A 83 9.43 -6.52 4.62
CA ARG A 83 9.35 -7.89 4.15
C ARG A 83 9.63 -7.92 2.65
N THR A 84 10.68 -8.64 2.25
CA THR A 84 11.04 -8.82 0.84
C THR A 84 10.49 -10.14 0.32
N ASP A 85 9.59 -10.06 -0.66
CA ASP A 85 8.98 -11.23 -1.27
C ASP A 85 9.66 -11.50 -2.64
N HIS A 86 10.24 -12.69 -2.78
CA HIS A 86 10.98 -13.09 -3.97
C HIS A 86 10.55 -14.45 -4.52
N ARG A 87 10.82 -14.68 -5.81
CA ARG A 87 10.55 -15.92 -6.52
C ARG A 87 11.63 -16.17 -7.56
N ARG A 88 12.22 -17.37 -7.56
CA ARG A 88 13.28 -17.79 -8.50
C ARG A 88 14.43 -16.76 -8.60
N GLY A 89 14.90 -16.28 -7.44
CA GLY A 89 15.99 -15.32 -7.35
C GLY A 89 15.66 -13.88 -7.77
N LYS A 90 14.40 -13.57 -8.12
CA LYS A 90 13.95 -12.21 -8.42
C LYS A 90 13.03 -11.67 -7.33
N VAL A 91 13.33 -10.47 -6.85
CA VAL A 91 12.43 -9.73 -5.95
C VAL A 91 11.23 -9.26 -6.74
N LEU A 92 10.02 -9.56 -6.25
CA LEU A 92 8.77 -9.18 -6.94
C LEU A 92 8.02 -8.05 -6.23
N ARG A 93 8.11 -7.96 -4.90
CA ARG A 93 7.59 -6.84 -4.13
C ARG A 93 8.30 -6.73 -2.77
N ARG A 94 8.25 -5.53 -2.20
CA ARG A 94 8.63 -5.25 -0.81
C ARG A 94 7.43 -4.65 -0.11
N LEU A 95 7.13 -5.12 1.09
CA LEU A 95 6.05 -4.62 1.93
C LEU A 95 6.62 -4.09 3.24
N ALA A 96 5.89 -3.23 3.93
CA ALA A 96 6.24 -2.82 5.28
C ALA A 96 6.22 -4.04 6.20
N GLY A 97 7.22 -4.14 7.08
CA GLY A 97 7.27 -5.14 8.15
C GLY A 97 6.24 -4.84 9.24
N ASP A 98 6.06 -5.79 10.15
CA ASP A 98 5.25 -5.64 11.35
C ASP A 98 6.21 -5.37 12.52
N ASP A 99 6.71 -4.13 12.60
CA ASP A 99 7.56 -3.66 13.69
C ASP A 99 6.87 -2.48 14.37
N PRO A 100 6.23 -2.68 15.53
CA PRO A 100 5.47 -1.66 16.22
C PRO A 100 6.33 -0.72 17.09
N GLU A 101 7.63 -1.01 17.23
CA GLU A 101 8.57 -0.25 18.08
C GLU A 101 9.24 0.94 17.37
#